data_AF-A0A1C6F334-F1
#
_entry.id   AF-A0A1C6F334-F1
#
_cell.length_a   1.000
_cell.length_b   1.000
_cell.length_c   1.000
_cell.angle_alpha   90.00
_cell.angle_beta   90.00
_cell.angle_gamma   90.00
#
_symmetry.space_group_name_H-M   'P 1'
#
loop_
_entity.id
_entity.type
_entity.pdbx_description
1 polymer ?
#
loop_
_entity_poly.entity_id
_entity_poly.type
_entity_poly.pdbx_seq_one_letter_code
_entity_poly.pdbx_strand_id
1 'polypeptide(L)'
;MALTYVCSPLSAPTRAEMLANAAKASTYMMKAEQEFGNRAVAPHAYLPFLLDDTAPEERALALEFGQKLLAMCTRLVVYGDRISSGMSAEIMKAEELGIPVLQRPGLLIEEAPKPVIVGRCINGVTINGLEYLQNDDGEVLYFKGITAAKDYLREHEVTDEEMEDIVLRESVGTCIRCGDPLFPSDISGYAYQCFKCDEDFYAFEQGRNS
;
A
#
# COMPACT_ATOMS: atom_id res chain seq x y z
N MET A 1 -8.67 15.26 -29.38
CA MET A 1 -8.31 14.17 -28.43
C MET A 1 -9.01 14.48 -27.12
N ALA A 2 -9.66 13.49 -26.50
CA ALA A 2 -10.25 13.65 -25.17
C ALA A 2 -9.14 13.63 -24.10
N LEU A 3 -9.28 14.45 -23.06
CA LEU A 3 -8.36 14.50 -21.92
C LEU A 3 -9.17 14.35 -20.63
N THR A 4 -8.65 13.59 -19.68
CA THR A 4 -9.27 13.36 -18.37
C THR A 4 -8.52 14.11 -17.28
N TYR A 5 -9.21 15.00 -16.57
CA TYR A 5 -8.66 15.64 -15.37
C TYR A 5 -8.87 14.72 -14.17
N VAL A 6 -7.80 14.41 -13.45
CA VAL A 6 -7.85 13.64 -12.21
C VAL A 6 -7.82 14.63 -11.05
N CYS A 7 -8.77 14.46 -10.12
CA CYS A 7 -8.94 15.26 -8.92
C CYS A 7 -8.86 14.33 -7.70
N SER A 8 -7.94 14.57 -6.77
CA SER A 8 -7.81 13.78 -5.54
C SER A 8 -7.20 14.63 -4.41
N PRO A 9 -7.28 14.22 -3.13
CA PRO A 9 -6.67 14.98 -2.06
C PRO A 9 -5.15 15.12 -2.27
N LEU A 10 -4.63 16.34 -2.14
CA LEU A 10 -3.18 16.61 -2.06
C LEU A 10 -2.79 16.93 -0.61
N SER A 11 -3.45 17.93 0.00
CA SER A 11 -3.11 18.44 1.33
C SER A 11 -3.17 17.35 2.41
N ALA A 12 -2.14 17.33 3.25
CA ALA A 12 -2.03 16.45 4.41
C ALA A 12 -1.28 17.17 5.56
N PRO A 13 -1.40 16.68 6.81
CA PRO A 13 -0.71 17.29 7.96
C PRO A 13 0.81 17.36 7.81
N THR A 14 1.42 16.35 7.18
CA THR A 14 2.88 16.29 6.96
C THR A 14 3.25 16.38 5.49
N ARG A 15 4.49 16.84 5.22
CA ARG A 15 5.05 16.84 3.85
C ARG A 15 5.15 15.42 3.28
N ALA A 16 5.51 14.43 4.10
CA ALA A 16 5.61 13.04 3.67
C ALA A 16 4.26 12.50 3.19
N GLU A 17 3.18 12.73 3.95
CA GLU A 17 1.83 12.33 3.55
C GLU A 17 1.33 13.12 2.33
N MET A 18 1.68 14.40 2.20
CA MET A 18 1.36 15.20 1.03
C MET A 18 2.03 14.64 -0.23
N LEU A 19 3.30 14.26 -0.14
CA LEU A 19 4.04 13.61 -1.24
C LEU A 19 3.48 12.23 -1.55
N ALA A 20 3.04 11.47 -0.54
CA ALA A 20 2.34 10.21 -0.75
C ALA A 20 1.03 10.42 -1.52
N ASN A 21 0.27 11.48 -1.20
CA ASN A 21 -0.93 11.85 -1.95
C ASN A 21 -0.63 12.26 -3.41
N ALA A 22 0.44 13.02 -3.63
CA ALA A 22 0.91 13.35 -4.98
C ALA A 22 1.29 12.08 -5.77
N ALA A 23 1.95 11.12 -5.12
CA ALA A 23 2.28 9.82 -5.73
C ALA A 23 1.03 9.00 -6.07
N LYS A 24 0.01 8.99 -5.19
CA LYS A 24 -1.30 8.36 -5.47
C LYS A 24 -1.98 8.97 -6.70
N ALA A 25 -1.84 10.29 -6.91
CA ALA A 25 -2.40 10.96 -8.08
C ALA A 25 -1.83 10.42 -9.40
N SER A 26 -0.56 10.04 -9.45
CA SER A 26 0.03 9.34 -10.61
C SER A 26 -0.64 8.00 -10.89
N THR A 27 -0.93 7.23 -9.85
CA THR A 27 -1.67 5.96 -9.98
C THR A 27 -3.11 6.19 -10.44
N TYR A 28 -3.78 7.24 -9.95
CA TYR A 28 -5.12 7.60 -10.43
C TYR A 28 -5.12 8.03 -11.89
N MET A 29 -4.09 8.72 -12.38
CA MET A 29 -3.93 9.00 -13.81
C MET A 29 -3.90 7.70 -14.62
N MET A 30 -3.08 6.72 -14.23
CA MET A 30 -3.04 5.41 -14.93
C MET A 30 -4.40 4.71 -14.92
N LYS A 31 -5.13 4.72 -13.79
CA LYS A 31 -6.47 4.14 -13.70
C LYS A 31 -7.47 4.84 -14.62
N ALA A 32 -7.45 6.16 -14.67
CA ALA A 32 -8.30 6.93 -15.57
C ALA A 32 -7.97 6.65 -17.04
N GLU A 33 -6.69 6.51 -17.39
CA GLU A 33 -6.27 6.14 -18.75
C GLU A 33 -6.78 4.75 -19.14
N GLN A 34 -6.66 3.77 -18.24
CA GLN A 34 -7.19 2.42 -18.44
C GLN A 34 -8.70 2.41 -18.62
N GLU A 35 -9.42 3.20 -17.82
CA GLU A 35 -10.88 3.23 -17.84
C GLU A 35 -11.45 3.93 -19.08
N PHE A 36 -10.88 5.08 -19.47
CA PHE A 36 -11.44 5.92 -20.53
C PHE A 36 -10.68 5.85 -21.86
N GLY A 37 -9.54 5.16 -21.92
CA GLY A 37 -8.75 4.96 -23.13
C GLY A 37 -8.08 6.23 -23.69
N ASN A 38 -7.99 7.30 -22.91
CA ASN A 38 -7.38 8.58 -23.29
C ASN A 38 -6.50 9.10 -22.16
N ARG A 39 -5.58 10.02 -22.50
CA ARG A 39 -4.60 10.57 -21.55
C ARG A 39 -5.28 11.18 -20.32
N ALA A 40 -4.63 11.06 -19.18
CA ALA A 40 -5.04 11.69 -17.94
C ALA A 40 -4.00 12.72 -17.46
N VAL A 41 -4.47 13.71 -16.72
CA VAL A 41 -3.63 14.77 -16.12
C VAL A 41 -4.04 15.05 -14.69
N ALA A 42 -3.06 15.31 -13.83
CA ALA A 42 -3.23 15.65 -12.42
C ALA A 42 -2.14 16.66 -12.03
N PRO A 43 -2.42 17.98 -12.05
CA PRO A 43 -1.43 19.00 -11.68
C PRO A 43 -0.80 18.74 -10.30
N HIS A 44 -1.59 18.29 -9.33
CA HIS A 44 -1.11 17.96 -7.98
C HIS A 44 -0.19 16.74 -7.90
N ALA A 45 -0.02 15.97 -8.98
CA ALA A 45 0.96 14.88 -9.04
C ALA A 45 2.39 15.40 -9.25
N TYR A 46 2.58 16.58 -9.83
CA TYR A 46 3.91 17.09 -10.20
C TYR A 46 4.16 18.56 -9.83
N LEU A 47 3.15 19.43 -9.77
CA LEU A 47 3.33 20.84 -9.40
C LEU A 47 3.95 21.02 -8.01
N PRO A 48 3.65 20.21 -6.97
CA PRO A 48 4.30 20.37 -5.67
C PRO A 48 5.82 20.14 -5.67
N PHE A 49 6.38 19.60 -6.75
CA PHE A 49 7.83 19.45 -6.95
C PHE A 49 8.45 20.63 -7.71
N LEU A 50 7.61 21.49 -8.31
CA LEU A 50 8.01 22.62 -9.14
C LEU A 50 7.70 23.97 -8.48
N LEU A 51 6.67 24.03 -7.65
CA LEU A 51 6.13 25.23 -7.02
C LEU A 51 5.95 25.00 -5.51
N ASP A 52 6.27 26.01 -4.72
CA ASP A 52 6.08 26.06 -3.27
C ASP A 52 4.67 26.58 -2.93
N ASP A 53 3.81 25.67 -2.48
CA ASP A 53 2.43 26.01 -2.09
C ASP A 53 2.35 26.92 -0.85
N THR A 54 3.47 27.10 -0.11
CA THR A 54 3.55 28.05 1.01
C THR A 54 3.80 29.49 0.55
N ALA A 55 4.30 29.67 -0.68
CA ALA A 55 4.46 30.98 -1.30
C ALA A 55 3.15 31.39 -2.02
N PRO A 56 2.49 32.50 -1.63
CA PRO A 56 1.19 32.88 -2.18
C PRO A 56 1.16 33.07 -3.70
N GLU A 57 2.23 33.62 -4.27
CA GLU A 57 2.35 33.85 -5.72
C GLU A 57 2.48 32.54 -6.50
N GLU A 58 3.31 31.61 -6.02
CA GLU A 58 3.49 30.30 -6.65
C GLU A 58 2.24 29.43 -6.51
N ARG A 59 1.57 29.49 -5.36
CA ARG A 59 0.26 28.85 -5.17
C ARG A 59 -0.80 29.40 -6.13
N ALA A 60 -0.85 30.72 -6.31
CA ALA A 60 -1.79 31.32 -7.26
C ALA A 60 -1.51 30.84 -8.70
N LEU A 61 -0.23 30.78 -9.09
CA LEU A 61 0.20 30.24 -10.38
C LEU A 61 -0.18 28.76 -10.55
N ALA A 62 0.02 27.93 -9.52
CA ALA A 62 -0.36 26.53 -9.53
C ALA A 62 -1.87 26.33 -9.74
N LEU A 63 -2.69 27.13 -9.04
CA LEU A 63 -4.14 27.11 -9.16
C LEU A 63 -4.61 27.58 -10.54
N GLU A 64 -4.02 28.66 -11.07
CA GLU A 64 -4.33 29.17 -12.41
C GLU A 64 -3.99 28.13 -13.48
N PHE A 65 -2.82 27.50 -13.37
CA PHE A 65 -2.42 26.41 -14.26
C PHE A 65 -3.41 25.25 -14.22
N GLY A 66 -3.80 24.80 -13.02
CA GLY A 66 -4.78 23.73 -12.83
C GLY A 66 -6.12 24.05 -13.48
N GLN A 67 -6.64 25.27 -13.31
CA GLN A 67 -7.90 25.71 -13.92
C GLN A 67 -7.82 25.74 -15.46
N LYS A 68 -6.71 26.25 -16.01
CA LYS A 68 -6.49 26.25 -17.48
C LYS A 68 -6.42 24.83 -18.03
N LEU A 69 -5.74 23.93 -17.34
CA LEU A 69 -5.64 22.53 -17.73
C LEU A 69 -7.00 21.82 -17.66
N LEU A 70 -7.78 22.07 -16.60
CA LEU A 70 -9.13 21.56 -16.44
C LEU A 70 -10.05 22.02 -17.60
N ALA A 71 -9.95 23.29 -18.00
CA ALA A 71 -10.75 23.82 -19.11
C ALA A 71 -10.46 23.15 -20.47
N MET A 72 -9.32 22.47 -20.62
CA MET A 72 -8.98 21.67 -21.80
C MET A 72 -9.47 20.23 -21.72
N CYS A 73 -9.99 19.80 -20.56
CA CYS A 73 -10.42 18.44 -20.31
C CYS A 73 -11.88 18.21 -20.71
N THR A 74 -12.18 16.96 -21.06
CA THR A 74 -13.54 16.52 -21.45
C THR A 74 -14.32 15.89 -20.30
N ARG A 75 -13.65 15.62 -19.18
CA ARG A 75 -14.23 15.09 -17.94
C ARG A 75 -13.29 15.34 -16.77
N LEU A 76 -13.85 15.40 -15.57
CA LEU A 76 -13.14 15.38 -14.30
C LEU A 76 -13.49 14.09 -13.56
N VAL A 77 -12.49 13.36 -13.08
CA VAL A 77 -12.65 12.15 -12.28
C VAL A 77 -12.11 12.42 -10.89
N VAL A 78 -13.00 12.35 -9.91
CA VAL A 78 -12.69 12.51 -8.49
C VAL A 78 -12.37 11.15 -7.90
N TYR A 79 -11.18 11.02 -7.30
CA TYR A 79 -10.76 9.84 -6.57
C TYR A 79 -10.58 10.15 -5.08
N GLY A 80 -11.06 9.25 -4.22
CA GLY A 80 -10.89 9.31 -2.78
C GLY A 80 -12.21 9.34 -2.01
N ASP A 81 -12.13 9.07 -0.71
CA ASP A 81 -13.31 8.92 0.14
C ASP A 81 -13.71 10.23 0.83
N ARG A 82 -12.98 11.31 0.55
CA ARG A 82 -13.25 12.66 1.07
C ARG A 82 -13.01 13.71 -0.01
N ILE A 83 -13.74 14.82 0.09
CA ILE A 83 -13.55 16.00 -0.75
C ILE A 83 -12.79 17.06 0.06
N SER A 84 -11.59 17.44 -0.40
CA SER A 84 -10.81 18.53 0.20
C SER A 84 -11.23 19.89 -0.37
N SER A 85 -10.86 20.99 0.28
CA SER A 85 -11.17 22.35 -0.21
C SER A 85 -10.61 22.62 -1.61
N GLY A 86 -9.42 22.11 -1.92
CA GLY A 86 -8.83 22.19 -3.26
C GLY A 86 -9.66 21.43 -4.29
N MET A 87 -10.11 20.22 -3.94
CA MET A 87 -10.97 19.43 -4.82
C MET A 87 -12.32 20.10 -5.06
N SER A 88 -12.93 20.69 -4.01
CA SER A 88 -14.19 21.42 -4.16
C SER A 88 -14.08 22.55 -5.18
N ALA A 89 -12.97 23.29 -5.20
CA ALA A 89 -12.75 24.35 -6.17
C ALA A 89 -12.62 23.80 -7.62
N GLU A 90 -11.95 22.67 -7.80
CA GLU A 90 -11.84 22.01 -9.11
C GLU A 90 -13.19 21.45 -9.59
N ILE A 91 -13.98 20.85 -8.69
CA ILE A 91 -15.32 20.32 -8.97
C ILE A 91 -16.25 21.46 -9.38
N MET A 92 -16.32 22.53 -8.59
CA MET A 92 -17.11 23.72 -8.93
C MET A 92 -16.71 24.27 -10.30
N LYS A 93 -15.40 24.32 -10.59
CA LYS A 93 -14.94 24.81 -11.89
C LYS A 93 -15.34 23.90 -13.05
N ALA A 94 -15.29 22.59 -12.87
CA ALA A 94 -15.77 21.63 -13.87
C ALA A 94 -17.27 21.81 -14.14
N GLU A 95 -18.07 21.96 -13.08
CA GLU A 95 -19.51 22.21 -13.18
C GLU A 95 -19.82 23.51 -13.94
N GLU A 96 -19.13 24.61 -13.63
CA GLU A 96 -19.24 25.88 -14.36
C GLU A 96 -18.98 25.74 -15.87
N LEU A 97 -18.04 24.87 -16.24
CA LEU A 97 -17.62 24.64 -17.62
C LEU A 97 -18.48 23.57 -18.33
N GLY A 98 -19.45 22.97 -17.64
CA GLY A 98 -20.25 21.85 -18.16
C GLY A 98 -19.44 20.56 -18.37
N ILE A 99 -18.31 20.41 -17.67
CA ILE A 99 -17.45 19.24 -17.72
C ILE A 99 -18.04 18.17 -16.77
N PRO A 100 -18.32 16.95 -17.24
CA PRO A 100 -18.89 15.90 -16.40
C PRO A 100 -17.93 15.48 -15.29
N VAL A 101 -18.47 15.37 -14.07
CA VAL A 101 -17.74 14.96 -12.86
C VAL A 101 -18.10 13.51 -12.50
N LEU A 102 -17.10 12.63 -12.44
CA LEU A 102 -17.26 11.20 -12.16
C LEU A 102 -16.56 10.83 -10.86
N GLN A 103 -17.25 10.12 -9.95
CA GLN A 103 -16.69 9.71 -8.66
C GLN A 103 -16.14 8.29 -8.73
N ARG A 104 -14.95 8.04 -8.18
CA ARG A 104 -14.32 6.73 -8.05
C ARG A 104 -13.79 6.56 -6.62
N PRO A 105 -13.82 5.33 -6.06
CA PRO A 105 -13.27 5.08 -4.74
C PRO A 105 -11.78 5.42 -4.69
N GLY A 106 -11.27 5.75 -3.49
CA GLY A 106 -9.84 5.93 -3.29
C GLY A 106 -9.04 4.66 -3.58
N LEU A 107 -7.71 4.81 -3.70
CA LEU A 107 -6.82 3.66 -3.57
C LEU A 107 -6.97 3.13 -2.15
N LEU A 108 -7.60 1.97 -2.04
CA LEU A 108 -7.25 1.06 -0.98
C LEU A 108 -5.79 0.69 -1.24
N ILE A 109 -4.91 1.11 -0.34
CA ILE A 109 -3.64 0.43 -0.21
C ILE A 109 -4.05 -0.91 0.39
N GLU A 110 -4.31 -1.90 -0.46
CA GLU A 110 -4.14 -3.28 -0.02
C GLU A 110 -2.66 -3.34 0.37
N GLU A 111 -2.37 -3.30 1.67
CA GLU A 111 -1.02 -3.65 2.13
C GLU A 111 -0.70 -4.97 1.45
N ALA A 112 0.37 -4.99 0.65
CA ALA A 112 0.76 -6.20 -0.03
C ALA A 112 0.76 -7.33 1.02
N PRO A 113 0.08 -8.45 0.76
CA PRO A 113 -0.17 -9.43 1.79
C PRO A 113 1.15 -9.85 2.41
N LYS A 114 1.26 -9.70 3.73
CA LYS A 114 2.48 -9.99 4.46
C LYS A 114 2.87 -11.45 4.22
N PRO A 115 4.17 -11.75 4.03
CA PRO A 115 4.64 -13.12 4.01
C PRO A 115 4.15 -13.86 5.27
N VAL A 116 3.61 -15.05 5.10
CA VAL A 116 3.12 -15.91 6.19
C VAL A 116 3.90 -17.21 6.20
N ILE A 117 4.26 -17.67 7.39
CA ILE A 117 4.73 -19.03 7.63
C ILE A 117 3.70 -19.82 8.42
N VAL A 118 3.73 -21.13 8.24
CA VAL A 118 2.85 -22.09 8.91
C VAL A 118 3.69 -22.91 9.88
N GLY A 119 3.25 -23.04 11.13
CA GLY A 119 3.85 -23.95 12.08
C GLY A 119 2.82 -24.70 12.93
N ARG A 120 3.28 -25.69 13.69
CA ARG A 120 2.48 -26.47 14.65
C ARG A 120 3.25 -26.68 15.94
N CYS A 121 2.56 -26.92 17.05
CA CYS A 121 3.23 -27.23 18.32
C CYS A 121 3.90 -28.60 18.29
N ILE A 122 5.16 -28.67 18.74
CA ILE A 122 5.88 -29.94 18.83
C ILE A 122 5.25 -30.82 19.92
N ASN A 123 4.80 -32.02 19.55
CA ASN A 123 4.08 -32.97 20.41
C ASN A 123 2.80 -32.41 21.04
N GLY A 124 2.17 -31.37 20.46
CA GLY A 124 0.99 -30.74 21.02
C GLY A 124 1.23 -29.96 22.32
N VAL A 125 2.50 -29.65 22.66
CA VAL A 125 2.87 -28.91 23.87
C VAL A 125 3.53 -27.59 23.49
N THR A 126 2.91 -26.47 23.88
CA THR A 126 3.37 -25.10 23.57
C THR A 126 4.77 -24.77 24.09
N ILE A 127 5.27 -25.52 25.07
CA ILE A 127 6.57 -25.32 25.72
C ILE A 127 7.74 -25.79 24.83
N ASN A 128 7.48 -26.71 23.89
CA ASN A 128 8.53 -27.30 23.05
C ASN A 128 8.81 -26.50 21.77
N GLY A 129 8.22 -25.31 21.61
CA GLY A 129 8.34 -24.50 20.39
C GLY A 129 7.46 -24.97 19.24
N LEU A 130 7.67 -24.38 18.07
CA LEU A 130 6.94 -24.68 16.85
C LEU A 130 7.83 -25.44 15.85
N GLU A 131 7.22 -26.37 15.13
CA GLU A 131 7.77 -26.94 13.90
C GLU A 131 7.12 -26.24 12.71
N TYR A 132 7.93 -25.73 11.78
CA TYR A 132 7.46 -24.98 10.62
C TYR A 132 7.33 -25.87 9.38
N LEU A 133 6.35 -25.55 8.53
CA LEU A 133 6.16 -26.20 7.25
C LEU A 133 7.34 -25.89 6.31
N GLN A 134 7.98 -26.94 5.80
CA GLN A 134 9.18 -26.86 4.97
C GLN A 134 8.96 -27.50 3.58
N ASN A 135 9.79 -27.11 2.61
CA ASN A 135 9.90 -27.79 1.31
C ASN A 135 10.80 -29.03 1.42
N ASP A 136 10.99 -29.74 0.29
CA ASP A 136 11.82 -30.95 0.22
C ASP A 136 13.31 -30.70 0.55
N ASP A 137 13.77 -29.46 0.45
CA ASP A 137 15.13 -29.04 0.77
C ASP A 137 15.30 -28.64 2.25
N GLY A 138 14.22 -28.70 3.05
CA GLY A 138 14.21 -28.32 4.46
C GLY A 138 14.09 -26.80 4.71
N GLU A 139 13.77 -26.01 3.70
CA GLU A 139 13.56 -24.56 3.82
C GLU A 139 12.11 -24.23 4.16
N VAL A 140 11.89 -23.23 5.02
CA VAL A 140 10.55 -22.82 5.44
C VAL A 140 9.76 -22.21 4.28
N LEU A 141 8.51 -22.66 4.10
CA LEU A 141 7.62 -22.16 3.06
C LEU A 141 6.98 -20.81 3.40
N TYR A 142 7.04 -19.87 2.45
CA TYR A 142 6.44 -18.54 2.56
C TYR A 142 5.19 -18.40 1.69
N PHE A 143 4.10 -17.95 2.30
CA PHE A 143 2.84 -17.70 1.62
C PHE A 143 2.56 -16.20 1.50
N LYS A 144 1.93 -15.79 0.40
CA LYS A 144 1.51 -14.39 0.20
C LYS A 144 0.20 -14.13 0.95
N GLY A 145 0.31 -14.01 2.28
CA GLY A 145 -0.81 -13.76 3.18
C GLY A 145 -1.50 -15.02 3.72
N ILE A 146 -2.35 -14.82 4.72
CA ILE A 146 -3.04 -15.88 5.48
C ILE A 146 -3.92 -16.74 4.57
N THR A 147 -4.65 -16.13 3.64
CA THR A 147 -5.55 -16.85 2.73
C THR A 147 -4.79 -17.87 1.90
N ALA A 148 -3.66 -17.46 1.28
CA ALA A 148 -2.83 -18.36 0.49
C ALA A 148 -2.27 -19.54 1.31
N ALA A 149 -1.91 -19.30 2.57
CA ALA A 149 -1.46 -20.37 3.47
C ALA A 149 -2.58 -21.38 3.77
N LYS A 150 -3.80 -20.89 4.06
CA LYS A 150 -4.97 -21.76 4.35
C LYS A 150 -5.41 -22.55 3.13
N ASP A 151 -5.40 -21.93 1.96
CA ASP A 151 -5.76 -22.60 0.70
C ASP A 151 -4.77 -23.73 0.41
N TYR A 152 -3.47 -23.48 0.58
CA TYR A 152 -2.44 -24.51 0.45
C TYR A 152 -2.67 -25.70 1.40
N LEU A 153 -2.97 -25.45 2.67
CA LEU A 153 -3.21 -26.51 3.65
C LEU A 153 -4.42 -27.38 3.28
N ARG A 154 -5.51 -26.75 2.83
CA ARG A 154 -6.72 -27.46 2.36
C ARG A 154 -6.46 -28.28 1.10
N GLU A 155 -5.67 -27.75 0.16
CA GLU A 155 -5.24 -28.47 -1.03
C GLU A 155 -4.39 -29.71 -0.68
N HIS A 156 -3.73 -29.70 0.47
CA HIS A 156 -2.95 -30.83 1.02
C HIS A 156 -3.74 -31.62 2.07
N GLU A 157 -5.07 -31.60 1.99
CA GLU A 157 -5.99 -32.43 2.77
C GLU A 157 -5.96 -32.20 4.29
N VAL A 158 -5.41 -31.07 4.75
CA VAL A 158 -5.52 -30.66 6.15
C VAL A 158 -6.97 -30.30 6.47
N THR A 159 -7.54 -31.00 7.44
CA THR A 159 -8.94 -30.82 7.86
C THR A 159 -9.13 -29.54 8.68
N ASP A 160 -10.39 -29.09 8.82
CA ASP A 160 -10.71 -27.93 9.66
C ASP A 160 -10.37 -28.18 11.15
N GLU A 161 -10.44 -29.43 11.63
CA GLU A 161 -10.06 -29.83 12.99
C GLU A 161 -8.53 -29.74 13.19
N GLU A 162 -7.74 -30.26 12.25
CA GLU A 162 -6.27 -30.12 12.29
C GLU A 162 -5.81 -28.67 12.14
N MET A 163 -6.60 -27.84 11.45
CA MET A 163 -6.37 -26.40 11.32
C MET A 163 -6.42 -25.66 12.67
N GLU A 164 -7.10 -26.20 13.69
CA GLU A 164 -7.14 -25.58 15.02
C GLU A 164 -5.78 -25.59 15.73
N ASP A 165 -4.95 -26.60 15.43
CA ASP A 165 -3.61 -26.76 15.99
C ASP A 165 -2.51 -26.03 15.17
N ILE A 166 -2.89 -25.37 14.08
CA ILE A 166 -1.98 -24.66 13.19
C ILE A 166 -1.79 -23.21 13.61
N VAL A 167 -0.53 -22.79 13.68
CA VAL A 167 -0.12 -21.42 13.96
C VAL A 167 0.33 -20.75 12.66
N LEU A 168 -0.35 -19.68 12.27
CA LEU A 168 0.05 -18.82 11.16
C LEU A 168 0.78 -17.60 11.71
N ARG A 169 1.98 -17.32 11.22
CA ARG A 169 2.75 -16.13 11.60
C ARG A 169 2.95 -15.23 10.40
N GLU A 170 2.44 -14.00 10.51
CA GLU A 170 2.74 -12.93 9.55
C GLU A 170 4.13 -12.36 9.82
N SER A 171 4.78 -11.94 8.73
CA SER A 171 6.05 -11.24 8.81
C SER A 171 5.88 -9.87 9.48
N VAL A 172 6.86 -9.54 10.31
CA VAL A 172 6.90 -8.29 11.10
C VAL A 172 7.95 -7.30 10.59
N GLY A 173 8.62 -7.61 9.48
CA GLY A 173 9.63 -6.74 8.89
C GLY A 173 10.55 -7.48 7.92
N THR A 174 11.67 -6.86 7.58
CA THR A 174 12.68 -7.42 6.68
C THR A 174 14.03 -7.50 7.38
N CYS A 175 14.73 -8.61 7.19
CA CYS A 175 16.01 -8.88 7.82
C CYS A 175 17.06 -7.89 7.32
N ILE A 176 17.73 -7.18 8.23
CA ILE A 176 18.80 -6.22 7.89
C ILE A 176 19.99 -6.87 7.15
N ARG A 177 20.20 -8.19 7.31
CA ARG A 177 21.33 -8.89 6.69
C ARG A 177 21.07 -9.34 5.27
N CYS A 178 19.89 -9.90 4.99
CA CYS A 178 19.61 -10.56 3.70
C CYS A 178 18.37 -10.02 2.97
N GLY A 179 17.58 -9.13 3.58
CA GLY A 179 16.35 -8.58 3.03
C GLY A 179 15.13 -9.52 3.09
N ASP A 180 15.31 -10.74 3.59
CA ASP A 180 14.25 -11.74 3.68
C ASP A 180 13.25 -11.41 4.81
N PRO A 181 12.01 -11.91 4.77
CA PRO A 181 11.01 -11.63 5.81
C PRO A 181 11.48 -12.03 7.22
N LEU A 182 11.18 -11.18 8.20
CA LEU A 182 11.34 -11.48 9.63
C LEU A 182 10.03 -11.92 10.24
N PHE A 183 10.13 -12.81 11.22
CA PHE A 183 9.00 -13.31 12.00
C PHE A 183 9.29 -13.14 13.49
N PRO A 184 8.29 -13.19 14.38
CA PRO A 184 8.53 -13.25 15.82
C PRO A 184 9.44 -14.44 16.17
N SER A 185 10.44 -14.20 17.01
CA SER A 185 11.35 -15.27 17.47
C SER A 185 10.64 -16.25 18.40
N ASP A 186 11.00 -17.53 18.29
CA ASP A 186 10.59 -18.57 19.26
C ASP A 186 11.47 -18.59 20.52
N ILE A 187 12.60 -17.89 20.50
CA ILE A 187 13.57 -17.91 21.60
C ILE A 187 13.29 -16.74 22.54
N SER A 188 12.98 -17.07 23.79
CA SER A 188 12.78 -16.07 24.84
C SER A 188 13.98 -15.12 24.94
N GLY A 189 13.72 -13.82 24.80
CA GLY A 189 14.73 -12.76 24.87
C GLY A 189 15.08 -12.17 23.51
N TYR A 190 14.82 -12.88 22.41
CA TYR A 190 14.92 -12.34 21.05
C TYR A 190 13.56 -11.85 20.57
N ALA A 191 13.56 -10.86 19.68
CA ALA A 191 12.34 -10.28 19.14
C ALA A 191 11.98 -10.88 17.79
N TYR A 192 12.98 -11.15 16.96
CA TYR A 192 12.76 -11.50 15.56
C TYR A 192 13.64 -12.67 15.14
N GLN A 193 13.17 -13.47 14.19
CA GLN A 193 13.91 -14.57 13.58
C GLN A 193 13.90 -14.41 12.06
N CYS A 194 15.04 -14.68 11.43
CA CYS A 194 15.18 -14.82 9.99
C CYS A 194 15.52 -16.29 9.66
N PHE A 195 14.58 -17.01 9.03
CA PHE A 195 14.79 -18.41 8.66
C PHE A 195 15.89 -18.60 7.61
N LYS A 196 16.07 -17.63 6.71
CA LYS A 196 17.13 -17.69 5.69
C LYS A 196 18.54 -17.49 6.23
N CYS A 197 18.69 -16.66 7.27
CA CYS A 197 19.99 -16.46 7.93
C CYS A 197 20.23 -17.47 9.05
N ASP A 198 19.20 -18.22 9.45
CA ASP A 198 19.19 -19.04 10.65
C ASP A 198 19.65 -18.24 11.90
N GLU A 199 19.05 -17.06 12.09
CA GLU A 199 19.47 -16.12 13.14
C GLU A 199 18.29 -15.40 13.78
N ASP A 200 18.41 -15.23 15.10
CA ASP A 200 17.51 -14.44 15.94
C ASP A 200 18.14 -13.08 16.29
N PHE A 201 17.30 -12.05 16.33
CA PHE A 201 17.69 -10.66 16.54
C PHE A 201 16.96 -10.07 17.74
N TYR A 202 17.67 -9.27 18.52
CA TYR A 202 17.07 -8.39 19.51
C TYR A 202 16.32 -7.23 18.83
N ALA A 203 15.35 -6.66 19.54
CA ALA A 203 14.54 -5.56 19.01
C ALA A 203 15.39 -4.36 18.53
N PHE A 204 16.47 -4.04 19.25
CA PHE A 204 17.34 -2.90 18.93
C PHE A 204 18.23 -3.12 17.70
N GLU A 205 18.49 -4.37 17.29
CA GLU A 205 19.36 -4.67 16.16
C GLU A 205 18.70 -4.36 14.81
N GLN A 206 17.36 -4.42 14.76
CA GLN A 206 16.57 -4.09 13.57
C GLN A 206 16.20 -2.60 13.48
N GLY A 207 16.46 -1.80 14.52
CA GLY A 207 16.00 -0.41 14.69
C GLY A 207 16.70 0.66 13.85
N ARG A 208 17.23 0.34 12.65
CA ARG A 208 17.82 1.33 11.73
C ARG A 208 16.93 1.73 10.55
N ASN A 209 15.73 1.16 10.41
CA ASN A 209 14.80 1.44 9.31
C ASN A 209 13.34 1.63 9.79
N SER A 210 13.13 2.35 10.89
CA SER A 210 11.81 2.83 11.31
C SER A 210 11.69 4.34 11.08
#